data_AF-A0A6L8LJL0-F1
#
_entry.id   AF-A0A6L8LJL0-F1
#
_cell.length_a   1.000
_cell.length_b   1.000
_cell.length_c   1.000
_cell.angle_alpha   90.00
_cell.angle_beta   90.00
_cell.angle_gamma   90.00
#
_symmetry.space_group_name_H-M   'P 1'
#
loop_
_entity.id
_entity.type
_entity.pdbx_description
1 polymer ?
#
loop_
_entity_poly.entity_id
_entity_poly.type
_entity_poly.pdbx_seq_one_letter_code
_entity_poly.pdbx_strand_id
1 'polypeptide(L)'
;MRWFFRQLAFNVLKMLAIFAGIYFLTIWGWNGLKARYNARADDPAYAVAFFEELVPIRSVLASRGYHPIGPDWPGWDCTYSVVELHDGAPDLPPTRRLDPDGMTTNLRYRFGGDWKETPEPELDDNTRMALSFCSQYFDDATNARLSRALAEPGSWYQRGSVVDEILYIYSLPQNIAARIRFGD
;
A
#
# COMPACT_ATOMS: atom_id res chain seq x y z
N MET A 1 -6.53 44.84 -47.52
CA MET A 1 -5.62 44.65 -46.36
C MET A 1 -6.37 44.47 -45.02
N ARG A 2 -7.32 45.33 -44.63
CA ARG A 2 -8.07 45.20 -43.35
C ARG A 2 -8.86 43.90 -43.17
N TRP A 3 -9.44 43.35 -44.24
CA TRP A 3 -10.19 42.08 -44.20
C TRP A 3 -9.30 40.88 -43.84
N PHE A 4 -8.10 40.81 -44.43
CA PHE A 4 -7.14 39.74 -44.18
C PHE A 4 -6.72 39.69 -42.70
N PHE A 5 -6.39 40.84 -42.10
CA PHE A 5 -6.02 40.90 -40.68
C PHE A 5 -7.16 40.50 -39.74
N ARG A 6 -8.41 40.86 -40.07
CA ARG A 6 -9.59 40.42 -39.30
C ARG A 6 -9.78 38.91 -39.37
N GLN A 7 -9.66 38.32 -40.57
CA GLN A 7 -9.77 36.88 -40.76
C GLN A 7 -8.65 36.12 -40.02
N LEU A 8 -7.42 36.63 -40.10
CA LEU A 8 -6.27 36.07 -39.39
C LEU A 8 -6.49 36.10 -37.87
N ALA A 9 -6.87 37.26 -37.31
CA ALA A 9 -7.14 37.39 -35.88
C ALA A 9 -8.26 36.45 -35.40
N PHE A 10 -9.32 36.31 -36.19
CA PHE A 10 -10.43 35.41 -35.87
C PHE A 10 -10.00 33.93 -35.89
N ASN A 11 -9.19 33.53 -36.87
CA ASN A 11 -8.65 32.17 -36.95
C ASN A 11 -7.69 31.88 -35.79
N VAL A 12 -6.82 32.83 -35.43
CA VAL A 12 -5.92 32.70 -34.27
C VAL A 12 -6.73 32.55 -32.97
N LEU A 13 -7.75 33.38 -32.76
CA LEU A 13 -8.59 33.29 -31.57
C LEU A 13 -9.30 31.93 -31.47
N LYS A 14 -9.81 31.41 -32.59
CA LYS A 14 -10.40 30.06 -32.65
C LYS A 14 -9.39 28.97 -32.29
N MET A 15 -8.19 29.04 -32.86
CA MET A 15 -7.12 28.07 -32.54
C MET A 15 -6.76 28.13 -31.05
N LEU A 16 -6.59 29.32 -30.48
CA LEU A 16 -6.32 29.49 -29.05
C LEU A 16 -7.46 28.93 -28.18
N ALA A 17 -8.71 29.16 -28.55
CA ALA A 17 -9.86 28.61 -27.84
C ALA A 17 -9.90 27.08 -27.91
N ILE A 18 -9.56 26.48 -29.06
CA ILE A 18 -9.46 25.02 -29.22
C ILE A 18 -8.34 24.48 -28.33
N PHE A 19 -7.14 25.06 -28.37
CA PHE A 19 -6.03 24.61 -27.55
C PHE A 19 -6.31 24.76 -26.05
N ALA A 20 -6.90 25.88 -25.64
CA ALA A 20 -7.34 26.08 -24.26
C ALA A 20 -8.38 25.03 -23.87
N GLY A 21 -9.39 24.79 -24.72
CA GLY A 21 -10.41 23.76 -24.48
C GLY A 21 -9.82 22.36 -24.31
N ILE A 22 -8.90 21.97 -25.21
CA ILE A 22 -8.18 20.68 -25.11
C ILE A 22 -7.37 20.63 -23.80
N TYR A 23 -6.61 21.67 -23.49
CA TYR A 23 -5.80 21.75 -22.27
C TYR A 23 -6.65 21.65 -20.99
N PHE A 24 -7.79 22.33 -20.94
CA PHE A 24 -8.71 22.23 -19.80
C PHE A 24 -9.32 20.84 -19.69
N LEU A 25 -9.74 20.23 -20.81
CA LEU A 25 -10.30 18.88 -20.81
C LEU A 25 -9.26 17.82 -20.40
N THR A 26 -8.00 17.95 -20.83
CA THR A 26 -6.93 17.03 -20.44
C THR A 26 -6.60 17.16 -18.96
N ILE A 27 -6.46 18.38 -18.43
CA ILE A 27 -6.22 18.60 -17.00
C ILE A 27 -7.39 18.10 -16.16
N TRP A 28 -8.62 18.43 -16.54
CA TRP A 28 -9.81 18.02 -15.81
C TRP A 28 -9.97 16.50 -15.82
N GLY A 29 -9.82 15.87 -16.98
CA GLY A 29 -9.85 14.41 -17.14
C GLY A 29 -8.74 13.72 -16.34
N TRP A 30 -7.52 14.26 -16.39
CA TRP A 30 -6.38 13.74 -15.63
C TRP A 30 -6.59 13.83 -14.12
N ASN A 31 -7.04 14.99 -13.62
CA ASN A 31 -7.34 15.16 -12.19
C ASN A 31 -8.46 14.24 -11.71
N GLY A 32 -9.49 14.01 -12.54
CA GLY A 32 -10.55 13.05 -12.23
C GLY A 32 -10.04 11.61 -12.17
N LEU A 33 -9.17 11.20 -13.10
CA LEU A 33 -8.52 9.89 -13.08
C LEU A 33 -7.61 9.72 -11.86
N LYS A 34 -6.80 10.73 -11.55
CA LYS A 34 -5.91 10.76 -10.38
C LYS A 34 -6.69 10.61 -9.07
N ALA A 35 -7.80 11.34 -8.91
CA ALA A 35 -8.65 11.23 -7.73
C ALA A 35 -9.24 9.81 -7.58
N ARG A 36 -9.71 9.21 -8.68
CA ARG A 36 -10.23 7.83 -8.67
C ARG A 36 -9.14 6.80 -8.36
N TYR A 37 -7.93 7.02 -8.85
CA TYR A 37 -6.79 6.18 -8.54
C TYR A 37 -6.44 6.29 -7.06
N ASN A 38 -6.24 7.49 -6.53
CA ASN A 38 -5.91 7.69 -5.11
C ASN A 38 -7.03 7.18 -4.17
N ALA A 39 -8.30 7.33 -4.52
CA ALA A 39 -9.41 6.79 -3.74
C ALA A 39 -9.38 5.26 -3.62
N ARG A 40 -8.84 4.58 -4.64
CA ARG A 40 -8.67 3.14 -4.63
C ARG A 40 -7.33 2.71 -4.02
N ALA A 41 -6.40 3.65 -3.77
CA ALA A 41 -5.13 3.36 -3.11
C ALA A 41 -5.40 2.86 -1.69
N ASP A 42 -6.25 3.57 -0.96
CA ASP A 42 -6.65 3.25 0.41
C ASP A 42 -7.92 2.37 0.49
N ASP A 43 -8.22 1.59 -0.56
CA ASP A 43 -9.41 0.73 -0.62
C ASP A 43 -9.27 -0.46 0.35
N PRO A 44 -10.17 -0.63 1.34
CA PRO A 44 -10.12 -1.76 2.28
C PRO A 44 -10.21 -3.13 1.58
N ALA A 45 -10.80 -3.20 0.37
CA ALA A 45 -10.86 -4.42 -0.41
C ALA A 45 -9.49 -5.00 -0.72
N TYR A 46 -8.43 -4.17 -0.78
CA TYR A 46 -7.07 -4.65 -1.00
C TYR A 46 -6.57 -5.51 0.17
N ALA A 47 -6.78 -5.08 1.42
CA ALA A 47 -6.39 -5.87 2.59
C ALA A 47 -7.22 -7.16 2.70
N VAL A 48 -8.51 -7.09 2.38
CA VAL A 48 -9.39 -8.27 2.35
C VAL A 48 -8.89 -9.28 1.32
N ALA A 49 -8.71 -8.87 0.07
CA ALA A 49 -8.21 -9.74 -1.00
C ALA A 49 -6.81 -10.29 -0.70
N PHE A 50 -5.94 -9.48 -0.08
CA PHE A 50 -4.61 -9.94 0.29
C PHE A 50 -4.65 -11.07 1.32
N PHE A 51 -5.53 -11.01 2.32
CA PHE A 51 -5.65 -12.00 3.38
C PHE A 51 -6.69 -13.09 3.12
N GLU A 52 -7.42 -12.99 2.01
CA GLU A 52 -8.37 -14.00 1.56
C GLU A 52 -7.67 -15.37 1.52
N GLU A 53 -8.34 -16.37 2.10
CA GLU A 53 -7.87 -17.75 2.28
C GLU A 53 -6.69 -17.97 3.25
N LEU A 54 -6.07 -16.91 3.78
CA LEU A 54 -4.98 -17.03 4.75
C LEU A 54 -5.50 -17.03 6.18
N VAL A 55 -6.30 -16.02 6.53
CA VAL A 55 -6.79 -15.82 7.89
C VAL A 55 -8.24 -15.33 7.86
N PRO A 56 -9.06 -15.69 8.86
CA PRO A 56 -10.38 -15.11 9.01
C PRO A 56 -10.25 -13.66 9.50
N ILE A 57 -10.81 -12.73 8.71
CA ILE A 57 -10.72 -11.29 8.95
C ILE A 57 -11.95 -10.83 9.74
N ARG A 58 -11.75 -10.18 10.89
CA ARG A 58 -12.82 -9.49 11.62
C ARG A 58 -13.08 -8.10 11.04
N SER A 59 -12.02 -7.32 10.81
CA SER A 59 -12.09 -5.98 10.23
C SER A 59 -10.77 -5.56 9.58
N VAL A 60 -10.82 -4.62 8.63
CA VAL A 60 -9.63 -3.98 8.07
C VAL A 60 -9.25 -2.81 8.98
N LEU A 61 -7.99 -2.78 9.43
CA LEU A 61 -7.44 -1.72 10.28
C LEU A 61 -6.75 -0.65 9.43
N ALA A 62 -6.00 -1.07 8.41
CA ALA A 62 -5.36 -0.17 7.45
C ALA A 62 -5.17 -0.89 6.12
N SER A 63 -5.36 -0.20 5.01
CA SER A 63 -5.11 -0.74 3.68
C SER A 63 -4.55 0.32 2.76
N ARG A 64 -3.48 -0.03 2.04
CA ARG A 64 -2.95 0.74 0.92
C ARG A 64 -2.30 -0.19 -0.10
N GLY A 65 -2.93 -0.35 -1.25
CA GLY A 65 -2.47 -1.27 -2.30
C GLY A 65 -1.39 -0.72 -3.22
N TYR A 66 -1.26 0.60 -3.27
CA TYR A 66 -0.33 1.32 -4.13
C TYR A 66 -0.21 2.75 -3.66
N HIS A 67 0.81 3.44 -4.14
CA HIS A 67 1.07 4.82 -3.75
C HIS A 67 0.15 5.80 -4.44
N PRO A 68 -0.27 6.88 -3.77
CA PRO A 68 -0.99 7.95 -4.42
C PRO A 68 -0.10 8.63 -5.47
N ILE A 69 -0.64 8.88 -6.67
CA ILE A 69 0.06 9.67 -7.69
C ILE A 69 -0.02 11.14 -7.28
N GLY A 70 1.09 11.90 -7.32
CA GLY A 70 1.10 13.31 -6.97
C GLY A 70 2.42 14.04 -7.23
N PRO A 71 2.41 15.39 -7.35
CA PRO A 71 3.63 16.18 -7.51
C PRO A 71 4.54 16.14 -6.29
N ASP A 72 3.98 15.84 -5.11
CA ASP A 72 4.71 15.70 -3.85
C ASP A 72 5.24 14.27 -3.63
N TRP A 73 5.31 13.45 -4.68
CA TRP A 73 5.77 12.06 -4.57
C TRP A 73 7.25 12.02 -4.19
N PRO A 74 7.62 11.51 -2.99
CA PRO A 74 9.00 11.50 -2.52
C PRO A 74 9.84 10.37 -3.13
N GLY A 75 9.29 9.60 -4.08
CA GLY A 75 9.95 8.43 -4.67
C GLY A 75 9.84 7.15 -3.85
N TRP A 76 9.50 7.25 -2.57
CA TRP A 76 9.41 6.14 -1.61
C TRP A 76 8.19 6.29 -0.70
N ASP A 77 7.29 5.32 -0.68
CA ASP A 77 6.12 5.31 0.22
C ASP A 77 5.80 3.87 0.67
N CYS A 78 4.75 3.68 1.48
CA CYS A 78 4.35 2.40 2.05
C CYS A 78 3.15 1.77 1.34
N THR A 79 3.23 0.47 1.08
CA THR A 79 2.03 -0.33 0.79
C THR A 79 1.78 -1.28 1.96
N TYR A 80 0.52 -1.42 2.36
CA TYR A 80 0.19 -2.21 3.54
C TYR A 80 -1.18 -2.85 3.49
N SER A 81 -1.28 -4.00 4.15
CA SER A 81 -2.53 -4.68 4.47
C SER A 81 -2.47 -5.01 5.95
N VAL A 82 -3.33 -4.40 6.76
CA VAL A 82 -3.40 -4.61 8.21
C VAL A 82 -4.83 -4.95 8.58
N VAL A 83 -5.02 -6.12 9.19
CA VAL A 83 -6.35 -6.65 9.53
C VAL A 83 -6.40 -7.08 10.99
N GLU A 84 -7.59 -6.94 11.58
CA GLU A 84 -7.93 -7.58 12.84
C GLU A 84 -8.33 -9.03 12.57
N LEU A 85 -7.75 -9.94 13.34
CA LEU A 85 -8.05 -11.37 13.25
C LEU A 85 -9.37 -11.70 13.95
N HIS A 86 -10.11 -12.64 13.39
CA HIS A 86 -11.26 -13.26 14.04
C HIS A 86 -10.80 -14.37 15.01
N ASP A 87 -11.62 -14.73 16.00
CA ASP A 87 -11.33 -15.76 17.03
C ASP A 87 -11.10 -17.18 16.47
N GLY A 88 -11.26 -17.39 15.15
CA GLY A 88 -11.00 -18.66 14.46
C GLY A 88 -9.69 -18.68 13.68
N ALA A 89 -8.81 -17.70 13.89
CA ALA A 89 -7.52 -17.64 13.22
C ALA A 89 -6.61 -18.81 13.66
N PRO A 90 -5.78 -19.37 12.77
CA PRO A 90 -4.98 -20.55 13.07
C PRO A 90 -3.91 -20.29 14.16
N ASP A 91 -3.60 -21.29 14.98
CA ASP A 91 -2.58 -21.14 16.05
C ASP A 91 -1.19 -20.74 15.51
N LEU A 92 -0.87 -21.21 14.31
CA LEU A 92 0.37 -20.90 13.61
C LEU A 92 0.10 -20.00 12.40
N PRO A 93 1.02 -19.07 12.08
CA PRO A 93 0.85 -18.17 10.96
C PRO A 93 0.79 -18.94 9.63
N PRO A 94 -0.21 -18.69 8.78
CA PRO A 94 -0.26 -19.30 7.46
C PRO A 94 0.87 -18.75 6.58
N THR A 95 1.25 -19.53 5.58
CA THR A 95 2.17 -19.07 4.53
C THR A 95 1.47 -19.20 3.19
N ARG A 96 1.38 -18.12 2.42
CA ARG A 96 0.99 -18.21 1.02
C ARG A 96 2.15 -18.80 0.24
N ARG A 97 2.02 -20.05 -0.21
CA ARG A 97 2.98 -20.67 -1.13
C ARG A 97 2.89 -19.97 -2.48
N LEU A 98 4.02 -19.53 -3.00
CA LEU A 98 4.14 -19.17 -4.41
C LEU A 98 3.99 -20.45 -5.24
N ASP A 99 3.49 -20.34 -6.47
CA ASP A 99 3.18 -21.52 -7.30
C ASP A 99 4.38 -22.47 -7.42
N PRO A 100 4.15 -23.79 -7.59
CA PRO A 100 5.18 -24.84 -7.61
C PRO A 100 6.27 -24.65 -8.66
N ASP A 101 5.96 -23.97 -9.75
CA ASP A 101 6.86 -23.62 -10.86
C ASP A 101 7.73 -22.39 -10.58
N GLY A 102 7.60 -21.75 -9.40
CA GLY A 102 8.45 -20.64 -8.95
C GLY A 102 8.32 -19.36 -9.80
N MET A 103 7.39 -19.36 -10.76
CA MET A 103 7.23 -18.32 -11.78
C MET A 103 6.19 -17.26 -11.40
N THR A 104 5.40 -17.45 -10.34
CA THR A 104 4.70 -16.33 -9.68
C THR A 104 5.71 -15.54 -8.84
N THR A 105 6.60 -14.86 -9.56
CA THR A 105 7.57 -13.82 -9.12
C THR A 105 6.91 -12.60 -8.47
N ASN A 106 5.60 -12.64 -8.21
CA ASN A 106 4.89 -11.51 -7.63
C ASN A 106 5.02 -11.52 -6.11
N LEU A 107 6.22 -11.11 -5.66
CA LEU A 107 6.56 -10.85 -4.25
C LEU A 107 5.52 -9.98 -3.53
N ARG A 108 4.69 -9.23 -4.26
CA ARG A 108 3.61 -8.41 -3.71
C ARG A 108 2.50 -9.23 -3.04
N TYR A 109 2.30 -10.49 -3.43
CA TYR A 109 1.26 -11.36 -2.86
C TYR A 109 1.76 -12.39 -1.86
N ARG A 110 3.09 -12.50 -1.68
CA ARG A 110 3.67 -13.38 -0.67
C ARG A 110 3.20 -12.96 0.72
N PHE A 111 2.93 -13.94 1.57
CA PHE A 111 2.71 -13.75 3.00
C PHE A 111 3.43 -14.87 3.74
N GLY A 112 4.40 -14.52 4.59
CA GLY A 112 5.13 -15.49 5.39
C GLY A 112 6.18 -16.33 4.64
N GLY A 113 6.49 -17.48 5.24
CA GLY A 113 7.54 -18.41 4.85
C GLY A 113 8.42 -18.73 6.05
N ASP A 114 9.46 -17.93 6.25
CA ASP A 114 10.46 -18.13 7.31
C ASP A 114 10.07 -17.42 8.60
N TRP A 115 8.91 -17.80 9.14
CA TRP A 115 8.37 -17.20 10.36
C TRP A 115 9.32 -17.36 11.54
N LYS A 116 9.44 -16.29 12.33
CA LYS A 116 10.21 -16.22 13.56
C LYS A 116 9.28 -15.82 14.70
N GLU A 117 9.44 -16.44 15.85
CA GLU A 117 8.70 -16.07 17.06
C GLU A 117 9.25 -14.76 17.63
N THR A 118 8.35 -13.98 18.23
CA THR A 118 8.68 -12.77 18.97
C THR A 118 9.07 -13.11 20.42
N PRO A 119 9.80 -12.25 21.16
CA PRO A 119 10.19 -10.89 20.80
C PRO A 119 11.20 -10.86 19.66
N GLU A 120 11.02 -9.92 18.75
CA GLU A 120 12.01 -9.66 17.72
C GLU A 120 13.33 -9.17 18.38
N PRO A 121 14.49 -9.75 18.03
CA PRO A 121 15.79 -9.22 18.46
C PRO A 121 15.92 -7.76 18.03
N GLU A 122 16.71 -6.95 18.75
CA GLU A 122 16.86 -5.51 18.45
C GLU A 122 16.98 -5.26 16.94
N LEU A 123 16.02 -4.50 16.42
CA LEU A 123 15.91 -4.17 15.01
C LEU A 123 17.21 -3.52 14.53
N ASP A 124 17.80 -4.08 13.48
CA ASP A 124 18.76 -3.37 12.65
C ASP A 124 18.14 -2.08 12.10
N ASP A 125 18.98 -1.10 11.75
CA ASP A 125 18.54 0.22 11.31
C ASP A 125 17.58 0.15 10.11
N ASN A 126 17.72 -0.86 9.24
CA ASN A 126 16.92 -1.00 8.02
C ASN A 126 15.48 -1.47 8.28
N THR A 127 15.28 -2.40 9.22
CA THR A 127 13.92 -2.86 9.56
C THR A 127 13.22 -1.87 10.47
N ARG A 128 13.96 -1.19 11.35
CA ARG A 128 13.44 -0.10 12.17
C ARG A 128 12.83 1.01 11.31
N MET A 129 13.33 1.21 10.07
CA MET A 129 12.77 2.16 9.12
C MET A 129 11.37 1.79 8.60
N ALA A 130 11.06 0.53 8.27
CA ALA A 130 9.78 0.22 7.62
C ALA A 130 8.57 0.49 8.54
N LEU A 131 8.56 -0.07 9.77
CA LEU A 131 7.45 0.17 10.69
C LEU A 131 7.43 1.63 11.18
N SER A 132 8.58 2.22 11.51
CA SER A 132 8.61 3.62 11.98
C SER A 132 8.18 4.61 10.88
N PHE A 133 8.62 4.41 9.65
CA PHE A 133 8.25 5.27 8.52
C PHE A 133 6.78 5.08 8.14
N CYS A 134 6.27 3.85 8.10
CA CYS A 134 4.87 3.59 7.76
C CYS A 134 3.89 3.88 8.90
N SER A 135 4.35 3.96 10.17
CA SER A 135 3.50 4.18 11.35
C SER A 135 2.64 5.43 11.27
N GLN A 136 3.10 6.46 10.56
CA GLN A 136 2.34 7.71 10.35
C GLN A 136 1.02 7.49 9.60
N TYR A 137 0.85 6.35 8.92
CA TYR A 137 -0.37 6.00 8.19
C TYR A 137 -1.36 5.20 9.01
N PHE A 138 -1.01 4.82 10.25
CA PHE A 138 -1.84 4.01 11.12
C PHE A 138 -2.34 4.86 12.30
N ASP A 139 -3.53 4.54 12.80
CA ASP A 139 -3.98 5.13 14.06
C ASP A 139 -3.16 4.62 15.26
N ASP A 140 -3.25 5.33 16.39
CA ASP A 140 -2.49 5.01 17.59
C ASP A 140 -2.77 3.58 18.10
N ALA A 141 -4.02 3.11 17.96
CA ALA A 141 -4.44 1.79 18.41
C ALA A 141 -3.78 0.68 17.58
N THR A 142 -3.74 0.84 16.26
CA THR A 142 -3.11 -0.08 15.31
C THR A 142 -1.60 -0.08 15.51
N ASN A 143 -0.98 1.10 15.66
CA ASN A 143 0.44 1.23 15.99
C ASN A 143 0.80 0.51 17.29
N ALA A 144 0.00 0.67 18.34
CA ALA A 144 0.21 -0.02 19.61
C ALA A 144 0.06 -1.55 19.50
N ARG A 145 -0.88 -2.05 18.68
CA ARG A 145 -1.03 -3.50 18.41
C ARG A 145 0.18 -4.05 17.66
N LEU A 146 0.61 -3.40 16.58
CA LEU A 146 1.77 -3.81 15.79
C LEU A 146 3.06 -3.81 16.63
N SER A 147 3.26 -2.76 17.44
CA SER A 147 4.44 -2.64 18.29
C SER A 147 4.49 -3.73 19.35
N ARG A 148 3.36 -4.02 20.02
CA ARG A 148 3.27 -5.11 21.00
C ARG A 148 3.44 -6.48 20.34
N ALA A 149 2.86 -6.68 19.16
CA ALA A 149 3.04 -7.92 18.42
C ALA A 149 4.53 -8.23 18.19
N LEU A 150 5.38 -7.25 17.92
CA LEU A 150 6.82 -7.45 17.76
C LEU A 150 7.59 -7.57 19.09
N ALA A 151 7.14 -6.88 20.15
CA ALA A 151 7.85 -6.76 21.42
C ALA A 151 7.50 -7.83 22.46
N GLU A 152 6.32 -8.44 22.36
CA GLU A 152 5.81 -9.41 23.34
C GLU A 152 5.89 -10.84 22.78
N PRO A 153 6.12 -11.86 23.62
CA PRO A 153 6.13 -13.25 23.18
C PRO A 153 4.76 -13.74 22.70
N GLY A 154 4.75 -14.78 21.87
CA GLY A 154 3.51 -15.42 21.39
C GLY A 154 2.96 -14.86 20.07
N SER A 155 3.74 -14.02 19.39
CA SER A 155 3.47 -13.57 18.02
C SER A 155 4.56 -14.08 17.07
N TRP A 156 4.33 -13.86 15.79
CA TRP A 156 5.22 -14.27 14.72
C TRP A 156 5.48 -13.11 13.78
N TYR A 157 6.68 -13.06 13.26
CA TYR A 157 7.08 -12.08 12.27
C TYR A 157 7.96 -12.71 11.20
N GLN A 158 7.98 -12.11 10.03
CA GLN A 158 8.93 -12.46 8.99
C GLN A 158 9.41 -11.19 8.33
N ARG A 159 10.72 -11.12 8.10
CA ARG A 159 11.35 -10.06 7.33
C ARG A 159 11.77 -10.61 5.98
N GLY A 160 11.45 -9.88 4.92
CA GLY A 160 12.02 -10.11 3.61
C GLY A 160 13.54 -9.98 3.64
N SER A 161 14.21 -10.45 2.59
CA SER A 161 15.65 -10.19 2.43
C SER A 161 15.90 -8.68 2.28
N VAL A 162 17.16 -8.23 2.33
CA VAL A 162 17.56 -6.82 2.12
C VAL A 162 16.92 -6.21 0.86
N VAL A 163 16.53 -7.03 -0.11
CA VAL A 163 15.93 -6.61 -1.39
C VAL A 163 14.41 -6.40 -1.31
N ASP A 164 13.74 -7.02 -0.33
CA ASP A 164 12.28 -7.12 -0.35
C ASP A 164 11.58 -6.04 0.48
N GLU A 165 12.22 -5.50 1.52
CA GLU A 165 11.68 -4.43 2.40
C GLU A 165 10.24 -4.69 2.92
N ILE A 166 9.84 -5.97 3.02
CA ILE A 166 8.52 -6.39 3.52
C ILE A 166 8.65 -6.94 4.94
N LEU A 167 7.83 -6.41 5.83
CA LEU A 167 7.57 -6.91 7.16
C LEU A 167 6.21 -7.59 7.19
N TYR A 168 6.20 -8.86 7.60
CA TYR A 168 4.98 -9.61 7.90
C TYR A 168 4.86 -9.79 9.40
N ILE A 169 3.66 -9.60 9.93
CA ILE A 169 3.33 -9.78 11.34
C ILE A 169 2.08 -10.64 11.43
N TYR A 170 2.09 -11.59 12.36
CA TYR A 170 0.93 -12.41 12.72
C TYR A 170 0.89 -12.58 14.22
N SER A 171 -0.24 -12.22 14.84
CA SER A 171 -0.31 -12.14 16.29
C SER A 171 -1.73 -12.42 16.78
N LEU A 172 -1.90 -13.58 17.42
CA LEU A 172 -3.14 -13.94 18.08
C LEU A 172 -3.40 -13.11 19.36
N PRO A 173 -2.43 -12.90 20.26
CA PRO A 173 -2.72 -12.17 21.51
C PRO A 173 -3.14 -10.71 21.26
N GLN A 174 -2.69 -10.11 20.16
CA GLN A 174 -3.01 -8.75 19.75
C GLN A 174 -4.07 -8.73 18.63
N ASN A 175 -4.59 -9.89 18.21
CA ASN A 175 -5.57 -10.10 17.15
C ASN A 175 -5.25 -9.33 15.87
N ILE A 176 -4.02 -9.43 15.36
CA ILE A 176 -3.57 -8.64 14.22
C ILE A 176 -2.73 -9.46 13.23
N ALA A 177 -2.98 -9.26 11.94
CA ALA A 177 -2.08 -9.69 10.88
C ALA A 177 -1.76 -8.51 9.97
N ALA A 178 -0.50 -8.42 9.55
CA ALA A 178 -0.01 -7.31 8.75
C ALA A 178 0.98 -7.75 7.69
N ARG A 179 0.90 -7.11 6.53
CA ARG A 179 1.92 -7.06 5.49
C ARG A 179 2.24 -5.60 5.25
N ILE A 180 3.46 -5.17 5.56
CA ILE A 180 3.90 -3.79 5.44
C ILE A 180 5.13 -3.79 4.55
N ARG A 181 5.06 -3.14 3.40
CA ARG A 181 6.20 -2.95 2.51
C ARG A 181 6.60 -1.49 2.48
N PHE A 182 7.87 -1.24 2.76
CA PHE A 182 8.52 0.04 2.50
C PHE A 182 9.08 0.06 1.07
N GLY A 183 9.09 1.24 0.46
CA GLY A 183 9.79 1.49 -0.79
C GLY A 183 9.20 0.88 -2.06
N ASP A 184 7.88 0.90 -2.18
CA ASP A 184 7.23 0.73 -3.50
C ASP A 184 7.24 2.04 -4.31
#